data_AF-A0A837D631-F1
#
_entry.id   AF-A0A837D631-F1
#
_cell.length_a   1.000
_cell.length_b   1.000
_cell.length_c   1.000
_cell.angle_alpha   90.00
_cell.angle_beta   90.00
_cell.angle_gamma   90.00
#
_symmetry.space_group_name_H-M   'P 1'
#
loop_
_entity.id
_entity.type
_entity.pdbx_description
1 polymer ?
#
loop_
_entity_poly.entity_id
_entity_poly.type
_entity_poly.pdbx_seq_one_letter_code
_entity_poly.pdbx_strand_id
1 'polypeptide(L)'
;MRRSLLSFALAVVTALATVTVSPPAAASTGEEEIDYHEWSGITAFRTGQTDGVRATGRGLRLVRPTGVEDGVEYGTWTSPWYAPGFDATELIASWNATTPAGTWVTIEASARTDSGEHTAWYVLGRWAFGDGDIERTTVAGQRDEHAAVYVDTLAAAEGVKFRSYRLRITLHRLESSSATPLVRSVGAMTSNVPDRFEVPISQPDVARGIELPVPRYAQNLHSGNYPEYGGGGQNWCSPTSTEMVVEYWGRGPSPSELSWLPDDYVDPTVAHAARHTYDYSYEGTGNWPFNTAYAAHYGLHGHVTRLHSLAELERYVARGIPVITSVSFLESELDGAGYGTNGHLMVVVGFTDEGDVIVNDPASNTTEGVRNVYRREQFETVWQRTKRHTADGGVAGGPGGIAYIIHP
;
A
#
# COMPACT_ATOMS: atom_id res chain seq x y z
N MET A 1 -16.27 -55.73 14.17
CA MET A 1 -15.17 -54.81 14.51
C MET A 1 -15.22 -53.64 13.53
N ARG A 2 -15.64 -52.47 14.02
CA ARG A 2 -15.90 -51.25 13.24
C ARG A 2 -14.56 -50.58 12.87
N ARG A 3 -14.41 -50.19 11.61
CA ARG A 3 -13.34 -49.30 11.13
C ARG A 3 -13.74 -47.86 11.45
N SER A 4 -12.92 -47.16 12.23
CA SER A 4 -13.13 -45.76 12.59
C SER A 4 -12.53 -44.86 11.51
N LEU A 5 -13.38 -43.98 10.97
CA LEU A 5 -12.99 -42.79 10.23
C LEU A 5 -12.38 -41.80 11.23
N LEU A 6 -11.22 -41.25 10.94
CA LEU A 6 -10.63 -40.12 11.65
C LEU A 6 -10.81 -38.89 10.77
N SER A 7 -11.81 -38.08 11.14
CA SER A 7 -12.03 -36.74 10.59
C SER A 7 -10.93 -35.81 11.10
N PHE A 8 -10.17 -35.20 10.19
CA PHE A 8 -9.33 -34.05 10.52
C PHE A 8 -10.24 -32.83 10.64
N ALA A 9 -10.44 -32.35 11.87
CA ALA A 9 -11.04 -31.06 12.13
C ALA A 9 -9.95 -29.98 11.99
N LEU A 10 -10.12 -29.10 11.01
CA LEU A 10 -9.29 -27.90 10.83
C LEU A 10 -9.72 -26.89 11.89
N ALA A 11 -8.86 -26.64 12.88
CA ALA A 11 -9.09 -25.62 13.89
C ALA A 11 -8.85 -24.23 13.26
N VAL A 12 -9.92 -23.46 13.09
CA VAL A 12 -9.85 -22.03 12.77
C VAL A 12 -9.37 -21.30 14.03
N VAL A 13 -8.15 -20.78 14.01
CA VAL A 13 -7.64 -19.89 15.05
C VAL A 13 -8.06 -18.47 14.67
N THR A 14 -9.16 -17.99 15.25
CA THR A 14 -9.49 -16.57 15.26
C THR A 14 -8.54 -15.85 16.21
N ALA A 15 -7.57 -15.11 15.67
CA ALA A 15 -6.77 -14.16 16.42
C ALA A 15 -7.65 -12.95 16.79
N LEU A 16 -8.21 -12.95 18.01
CA LEU A 16 -8.85 -11.79 18.61
C LEU A 16 -7.75 -10.80 19.04
N ALA A 17 -7.50 -9.78 18.21
CA ALA A 17 -6.75 -8.61 18.64
C ALA A 17 -7.61 -7.83 19.66
N THR A 18 -7.25 -7.89 20.94
CA THR A 18 -7.86 -7.05 21.97
C THR A 18 -7.45 -5.60 21.75
N VAL A 19 -8.36 -4.79 21.22
CA VAL A 19 -8.20 -3.34 21.10
C VAL A 19 -8.41 -2.72 22.49
N THR A 20 -7.36 -2.13 23.04
CA THR A 20 -7.48 -1.28 24.24
C THR A 20 -8.19 0.02 23.85
N VAL A 21 -9.35 0.27 24.46
CA VAL A 21 -10.14 1.49 24.27
C VAL A 21 -9.48 2.65 25.02
N SER A 22 -8.98 3.64 24.30
CA SER A 22 -8.66 4.95 24.86
C SER A 22 -9.93 5.83 24.87
N PRO A 23 -10.15 6.67 25.89
CA PRO A 23 -11.28 7.59 25.92
C PRO A 23 -11.18 8.63 24.80
N PRO A 24 -12.31 9.15 24.29
CA PRO A 24 -12.31 10.05 23.14
C PRO A 24 -11.61 11.37 23.49
N ALA A 25 -10.50 11.64 22.82
CA ALA A 25 -9.93 12.98 22.78
C ALA A 25 -10.89 13.89 22.01
N ALA A 26 -11.10 15.11 22.52
CA ALA A 26 -11.91 16.11 21.85
C ALA A 26 -11.37 16.36 20.43
N ALA A 27 -12.23 16.32 19.42
CA ALA A 27 -11.88 16.55 18.03
C ALA A 27 -11.21 17.92 17.88
N SER A 28 -9.91 17.93 17.61
CA SER A 28 -9.20 19.16 17.27
C SER A 28 -9.59 19.55 15.85
N THR A 29 -10.10 20.77 15.67
CA THR A 29 -10.33 21.41 14.37
C THR A 29 -9.01 21.85 13.72
N GLY A 30 -7.95 21.04 13.83
CA GLY A 30 -6.70 21.28 13.13
C GLY A 30 -6.92 21.16 11.62
N GLU A 31 -6.29 22.04 10.84
CA GLU A 31 -6.21 21.87 9.40
C GLU A 31 -5.48 20.54 9.12
N GLU A 32 -6.03 19.72 8.21
CA GLU A 32 -5.34 18.51 7.78
C GLU A 32 -4.11 18.88 6.96
N GLU A 33 -3.00 18.18 7.20
CA GLU A 33 -1.75 18.43 6.49
C GLU A 33 -1.23 17.11 5.93
N ILE A 34 -0.95 17.09 4.63
CA ILE A 34 -0.47 15.94 3.89
C ILE A 34 0.65 16.41 2.97
N ASP A 35 1.74 15.66 2.91
CA ASP A 35 2.82 15.88 1.95
C ASP A 35 3.37 14.54 1.46
N TYR A 36 3.76 14.47 0.19
CA TYR A 36 4.53 13.37 -0.37
C TYR A 36 5.82 13.91 -0.96
N HIS A 37 6.95 13.42 -0.45
CA HIS A 37 8.27 13.79 -0.97
C HIS A 37 9.02 12.57 -1.45
N GLU A 38 9.71 12.73 -2.58
CA GLU A 38 10.43 11.66 -3.25
C GLU A 38 11.86 12.08 -3.63
N TRP A 39 12.79 11.15 -3.42
CA TRP A 39 14.11 11.18 -4.03
C TRP A 39 14.14 10.26 -5.25
N SER A 40 14.08 10.87 -6.43
CA SER A 40 14.11 10.17 -7.72
C SER A 40 15.22 10.69 -8.63
N GLY A 41 15.86 9.77 -9.34
CA GLY A 41 16.93 10.09 -10.28
C GLY A 41 18.29 10.44 -9.66
N ILE A 42 19.30 10.60 -10.51
CA ILE A 42 20.71 10.70 -10.09
C ILE A 42 20.99 11.92 -9.20
N THR A 43 20.35 13.06 -9.49
CA THR A 43 20.56 14.29 -8.72
C THR A 43 20.04 14.15 -7.30
N ALA A 44 18.83 13.59 -7.13
CA ALA A 44 18.25 13.38 -5.81
C ALA A 44 19.06 12.36 -5.00
N PHE A 45 19.45 11.22 -5.58
CA PHE A 45 20.25 10.24 -4.85
C PHE A 45 21.65 10.75 -4.47
N ARG A 46 22.23 11.70 -5.21
CA ARG A 46 23.54 12.30 -4.86
C ARG A 46 23.48 13.22 -3.64
N THR A 47 22.30 13.67 -3.22
CA THR A 47 22.18 14.48 -2.00
C THR A 47 22.23 13.62 -0.74
N GLY A 48 21.91 12.32 -0.85
CA GLY A 48 21.99 11.38 0.26
C GLY A 48 23.40 10.84 0.50
N GLN A 49 23.59 10.24 1.67
CA GLN A 49 24.82 9.58 2.07
C GLN A 49 24.83 8.16 1.50
N THR A 50 25.90 7.82 0.76
CA THR A 50 26.10 6.49 0.17
C THR A 50 27.18 5.73 0.93
N ASP A 51 26.93 4.47 1.25
CA ASP A 51 27.93 3.51 1.68
C ASP A 51 27.80 2.26 0.81
N GLY A 52 28.79 2.01 -0.06
CA GLY A 52 28.82 0.84 -0.94
C GLY A 52 27.87 0.83 -2.15
N VAL A 53 26.91 1.74 -2.15
CA VAL A 53 25.97 1.98 -3.26
C VAL A 53 26.36 3.21 -4.07
N ARG A 54 25.83 3.33 -5.29
CA ARG A 54 26.10 4.48 -6.17
C ARG A 54 24.86 4.87 -6.97
N ALA A 55 24.59 6.18 -7.02
CA ALA A 55 23.60 6.75 -7.91
C ALA A 55 24.09 6.69 -9.37
N THR A 56 23.26 6.12 -10.25
CA THR A 56 23.50 6.05 -11.70
C THR A 56 22.36 6.73 -12.46
N GLY A 57 22.51 6.89 -13.77
CA GLY A 57 21.42 7.42 -14.62
C GLY A 57 20.16 6.53 -14.64
N ARG A 58 20.24 5.29 -14.15
CA ARG A 58 19.10 4.36 -14.04
C ARG A 58 18.52 4.28 -12.63
N GLY A 59 19.20 4.84 -11.63
CA GLY A 59 18.86 4.66 -10.21
C GLY A 59 20.05 4.24 -9.34
N LEU A 60 19.78 3.99 -8.07
CA LEU A 60 20.72 3.52 -7.06
C LEU A 60 21.04 2.02 -7.25
N ARG A 61 22.32 1.65 -7.17
CA ARG A 61 22.79 0.27 -7.32
C ARG A 61 23.86 -0.05 -6.27
N LEU A 62 23.95 -1.32 -5.87
CA LEU A 62 25.07 -1.83 -5.09
C LEU A 62 26.29 -1.97 -6.01
N VAL A 63 27.43 -1.38 -5.61
CA VAL A 63 28.65 -1.37 -6.44
C VAL A 63 29.83 -2.01 -5.71
N ARG A 64 30.02 -1.65 -4.44
CA ARG A 64 31.06 -2.24 -3.59
C ARG A 64 30.43 -2.51 -2.23
N PRO A 65 30.09 -3.75 -1.89
CA PRO A 65 29.44 -4.03 -0.62
C PRO A 65 30.30 -3.56 0.55
N THR A 66 29.65 -3.08 1.59
CA THR A 66 30.31 -2.53 2.79
C THR A 66 30.29 -3.51 3.95
N GLY A 67 29.43 -4.52 3.87
CA GLY A 67 29.45 -5.67 4.76
C GLY A 67 28.93 -6.93 4.07
N VAL A 68 29.19 -8.05 4.72
CA VAL A 68 28.62 -9.36 4.40
C VAL A 68 28.06 -9.94 5.70
N GLU A 69 26.82 -10.40 5.67
CA GLU A 69 26.16 -11.06 6.79
C GLU A 69 25.46 -12.31 6.26
N ASP A 70 25.78 -13.47 6.83
CA ASP A 70 25.21 -14.77 6.44
C ASP A 70 25.21 -15.04 4.91
N GLY A 71 26.32 -14.70 4.24
CA GLY A 71 26.47 -14.87 2.79
C GLY A 71 25.72 -13.84 1.93
N VAL A 72 25.25 -12.76 2.56
CA VAL A 72 24.56 -11.64 1.91
C VAL A 72 25.44 -10.40 1.94
N GLU A 73 25.81 -9.93 0.76
CA GLU A 73 26.46 -8.65 0.57
C GLU A 73 25.45 -7.50 0.62
N TYR A 74 25.81 -6.38 1.27
CA TYR A 74 24.93 -5.21 1.32
C TYR A 74 25.67 -3.88 1.19
N GLY A 75 24.89 -2.84 0.90
CA GLY A 75 25.30 -1.45 0.97
C GLY A 75 24.07 -0.55 1.13
N THR A 76 24.27 0.68 1.57
CA THR A 76 23.20 1.52 2.10
C THR A 76 23.23 2.92 1.51
N TRP A 77 22.05 3.45 1.22
CA TRP A 77 21.83 4.87 0.96
C TRP A 77 20.93 5.46 2.04
N THR A 78 21.30 6.61 2.60
CA THR A 78 20.47 7.36 3.56
C THR A 78 20.15 8.74 2.99
N SER A 79 18.86 9.09 2.96
CA SER A 79 18.42 10.41 2.49
C SER A 79 18.92 11.54 3.40
N PRO A 80 18.98 12.78 2.90
CA PRO A 80 18.95 13.95 3.78
C PRO A 80 17.71 13.92 4.68
N TRP A 81 17.76 14.70 5.75
CA TRP A 81 16.55 15.04 6.50
C TRP A 81 15.60 15.85 5.62
N TYR A 82 14.32 15.48 5.62
CA TYR A 82 13.25 16.20 4.96
C TYR A 82 12.22 16.68 6.01
N ALA A 83 11.80 17.93 5.89
CA ALA A 83 10.80 18.53 6.75
C ALA A 83 9.60 18.92 5.87
N PRO A 84 8.41 18.29 6.05
CA PRO A 84 7.25 18.54 5.20
C PRO A 84 6.60 19.92 5.43
N GLY A 85 7.09 20.68 6.41
CA GLY A 85 6.55 22.00 6.78
C GLY A 85 5.61 21.97 7.98
N PHE A 86 5.28 20.78 8.48
CA PHE A 86 4.42 20.54 9.63
C PHE A 86 4.92 19.38 10.49
N ASP A 87 4.33 19.22 11.67
CA ASP A 87 4.65 18.14 12.61
C ASP A 87 3.68 16.96 12.35
N ALA A 88 4.16 15.92 11.66
CA ALA A 88 3.37 14.78 11.20
C ALA A 88 3.09 13.75 12.30
N THR A 89 2.00 13.00 12.17
CA THR A 89 1.65 11.89 13.07
C THR A 89 1.84 10.52 12.41
N GLU A 90 1.85 10.45 11.09
CA GLU A 90 2.03 9.21 10.34
C GLU A 90 2.99 9.40 9.16
N LEU A 91 3.66 8.30 8.80
CA LEU A 91 4.54 8.19 7.64
C LEU A 91 4.35 6.85 6.94
N ILE A 92 4.23 6.86 5.62
CA ILE A 92 4.21 5.64 4.78
C ILE A 92 5.26 5.78 3.69
N ALA A 93 6.26 4.90 3.68
CA ALA A 93 7.29 4.90 2.66
C ALA A 93 6.85 4.14 1.41
N SER A 94 7.26 4.62 0.24
CA SER A 94 7.07 3.95 -1.05
C SER A 94 8.40 3.89 -1.80
N TRP A 95 8.61 2.85 -2.60
CA TRP A 95 9.83 2.66 -3.37
C TRP A 95 9.54 2.04 -4.73
N ASN A 96 10.32 2.46 -5.73
CA ASN A 96 10.26 1.93 -7.07
C ASN A 96 11.57 1.16 -7.34
N ALA A 97 11.52 -0.17 -7.24
CA ALA A 97 12.70 -1.02 -7.33
C ALA A 97 12.52 -2.20 -8.29
N THR A 98 13.62 -2.60 -8.92
CA THR A 98 13.74 -3.90 -9.59
C THR A 98 14.74 -4.74 -8.81
N THR A 99 14.31 -5.93 -8.41
CA THR A 99 15.07 -6.89 -7.59
C THR A 99 15.22 -8.19 -8.38
N PRO A 100 16.26 -8.32 -9.22
CA PRO A 100 16.58 -9.60 -9.87
C PRO A 100 16.80 -10.72 -8.83
N ALA A 101 16.69 -11.98 -9.26
CA ALA A 101 16.94 -13.13 -8.41
C ALA A 101 18.29 -13.00 -7.65
N GLY A 102 18.25 -13.37 -6.38
CA GLY A 102 19.32 -13.24 -5.41
C GLY A 102 19.46 -11.82 -4.84
N THR A 103 18.48 -10.94 -5.00
CA THR A 103 18.56 -9.54 -4.53
C THR A 103 17.26 -9.04 -3.90
N TRP A 104 17.38 -8.12 -2.95
CA TRP A 104 16.25 -7.47 -2.30
C TRP A 104 16.66 -6.11 -1.74
N VAL A 105 15.68 -5.38 -1.21
CA VAL A 105 15.89 -4.11 -0.51
C VAL A 105 15.27 -4.15 0.88
N THR A 106 15.88 -3.44 1.82
CA THR A 106 15.28 -3.12 3.11
C THR A 106 15.03 -1.62 3.18
N ILE A 107 13.83 -1.22 3.55
CA ILE A 107 13.41 0.19 3.68
C ILE A 107 13.24 0.50 5.16
N GLU A 108 13.91 1.55 5.62
CA GLU A 108 13.87 1.99 7.01
C GLU A 108 13.60 3.48 7.10
N ALA A 109 12.94 3.91 8.18
CA ALA A 109 12.70 5.33 8.47
C ALA A 109 13.16 5.68 9.88
N SER A 110 13.61 6.93 10.04
CA SER A 110 13.88 7.55 11.33
C SER A 110 13.39 8.99 11.28
N ALA A 111 12.82 9.47 12.38
CA ALA A 111 12.28 10.80 12.50
C ALA A 111 13.05 11.62 13.54
N ARG A 112 12.92 12.94 13.43
CA ARG A 112 13.19 13.87 14.52
C ARG A 112 11.85 14.36 15.03
N THR A 113 11.62 14.21 16.33
CA THR A 113 10.36 14.58 16.96
C THR A 113 10.19 16.09 17.04
N ASP A 114 8.99 16.54 17.38
CA ASP A 114 8.67 17.93 17.67
C ASP A 114 9.41 18.47 18.90
N SER A 115 9.77 17.59 19.85
CA SER A 115 10.67 17.87 20.98
C SER A 115 12.15 17.95 20.61
N GLY A 116 12.53 17.56 19.39
CA GLY A 116 13.89 17.60 18.86
C GLY A 116 14.70 16.31 19.08
N GLU A 117 14.10 15.28 19.66
CA GLU A 117 14.71 13.96 19.84
C GLU A 117 14.78 13.20 18.51
N HIS A 118 15.69 12.23 18.41
CA HIS A 118 15.76 11.33 17.26
C HIS A 118 15.13 9.99 17.65
N THR A 119 14.25 9.47 16.80
CA THR A 119 13.70 8.13 16.97
C THR A 119 14.73 7.06 16.66
N ALA A 120 14.41 5.81 17.03
CA ALA A 120 15.06 4.64 16.46
C ALA A 120 14.88 4.58 14.92
N TRP A 121 15.58 3.63 14.29
CA TRP A 121 15.28 3.24 12.92
C TRP A 121 14.24 2.12 12.94
N TYR A 122 13.17 2.31 12.18
CA TYR A 122 12.11 1.32 12.02
C TYR A 122 12.17 0.72 10.62
N VAL A 123 12.11 -0.60 10.52
CA VAL A 123 12.05 -1.34 9.25
C VAL A 123 10.62 -1.29 8.74
N LEU A 124 10.39 -0.62 7.62
CA LEU A 124 9.08 -0.49 6.99
C LEU A 124 8.79 -1.62 5.99
N GLY A 125 9.83 -2.32 5.52
CA GLY A 125 9.65 -3.49 4.69
C GLY A 125 10.96 -4.07 4.18
N ARG A 126 11.00 -5.40 4.04
CA ARG A 126 12.01 -6.15 3.30
C ARG A 126 11.36 -6.67 2.03
N TRP A 127 11.82 -6.20 0.88
CA TRP A 127 11.13 -6.39 -0.39
C TRP A 127 12.03 -6.99 -1.47
N ALA A 128 11.61 -8.15 -1.98
CA ALA A 128 12.01 -8.70 -3.26
C ALA A 128 10.76 -8.79 -4.15
N PHE A 129 10.92 -8.87 -5.47
CA PHE A 129 9.80 -9.12 -6.37
C PHE A 129 9.35 -10.59 -6.26
N GLY A 130 10.29 -11.52 -6.41
CA GLY A 130 10.04 -12.95 -6.20
C GLY A 130 10.04 -13.33 -4.72
N ASP A 131 9.64 -14.58 -4.46
CA ASP A 131 9.56 -15.23 -3.15
C ASP A 131 10.62 -16.33 -2.94
N GLY A 132 11.56 -16.47 -3.89
CA GLY A 132 12.64 -17.47 -3.82
C GLY A 132 13.90 -17.02 -3.07
N ASP A 133 14.07 -15.71 -2.87
CA ASP A 133 15.26 -15.12 -2.23
C ASP A 133 15.03 -14.84 -0.75
N ILE A 134 13.92 -14.14 -0.48
CA ILE A 134 13.40 -13.87 0.85
C ILE A 134 11.88 -14.02 0.81
N GLU A 135 11.28 -14.38 1.94
CA GLU A 135 9.88 -14.10 2.20
C GLU A 135 9.74 -12.59 2.43
N ARG A 136 9.22 -11.89 1.42
CA ARG A 136 9.00 -10.43 1.48
C ARG A 136 8.08 -10.12 2.66
N THR A 137 8.46 -9.17 3.51
CA THR A 137 7.83 -9.09 4.83
C THR A 137 7.96 -7.70 5.47
N THR A 138 6.94 -7.31 6.23
CA THR A 138 7.04 -6.28 7.26
C THR A 138 7.65 -6.87 8.54
N VAL A 139 8.03 -6.01 9.49
CA VAL A 139 8.60 -6.46 10.77
C VAL A 139 7.62 -6.12 11.90
N ALA A 140 6.97 -7.16 12.43
CA ALA A 140 5.99 -7.02 13.50
C ALA A 140 6.61 -6.57 14.84
N GLY A 141 5.80 -5.90 15.66
CA GLY A 141 6.12 -5.61 17.06
C GLY A 141 7.07 -4.42 17.28
N GLN A 142 7.41 -3.66 16.24
CA GLN A 142 8.23 -2.45 16.38
C GLN A 142 7.44 -1.34 17.08
N ARG A 143 7.79 -1.05 18.33
CA ARG A 143 7.22 0.03 19.14
C ARG A 143 8.22 0.50 20.20
N ASP A 144 8.27 1.81 20.41
CA ASP A 144 8.96 2.44 21.52
C ASP A 144 8.17 3.67 22.02
N GLU A 145 8.85 4.55 22.75
CA GLU A 145 8.30 5.80 23.31
C GLU A 145 8.00 6.87 22.25
N HIS A 146 8.57 6.77 21.05
CA HIS A 146 8.39 7.74 19.97
C HIS A 146 7.39 7.28 18.93
N ALA A 147 7.36 6.00 18.58
CA ALA A 147 6.55 5.50 17.48
C ALA A 147 6.23 4.01 17.56
N ALA A 148 5.31 3.57 16.69
CA ALA A 148 5.04 2.17 16.39
C ALA A 148 4.85 1.97 14.89
N VAL A 149 5.22 0.80 14.37
CA VAL A 149 4.92 0.40 12.98
C VAL A 149 3.70 -0.51 12.97
N TYR A 150 2.68 -0.12 12.21
CA TYR A 150 1.50 -0.92 11.91
C TYR A 150 1.55 -1.35 10.45
N VAL A 151 2.11 -2.53 10.20
CA VAL A 151 2.37 -3.07 8.84
C VAL A 151 3.21 -2.10 8.01
N ASP A 152 2.59 -1.20 7.25
CA ASP A 152 3.23 -0.24 6.35
C ASP A 152 3.28 1.21 6.89
N THR A 153 2.61 1.47 8.02
CA THR A 153 2.47 2.82 8.57
C THR A 153 3.32 2.99 9.83
N LEU A 154 4.27 3.92 9.78
CA LEU A 154 4.97 4.41 10.97
C LEU A 154 4.12 5.51 11.63
N ALA A 155 3.53 5.21 12.78
CA ALA A 155 2.68 6.12 13.53
C ALA A 155 3.42 6.63 14.77
N ALA A 156 3.34 7.95 15.00
CA ALA A 156 3.86 8.56 16.21
C ALA A 156 3.11 8.05 17.45
N ALA A 157 3.84 7.92 18.55
CA ALA A 157 3.26 7.64 19.85
C ALA A 157 2.38 8.81 20.33
N GLU A 158 1.51 8.55 21.31
CA GLU A 158 0.66 9.58 21.88
C GLU A 158 1.50 10.74 22.45
N GLY A 159 1.18 11.97 22.05
CA GLY A 159 1.92 13.16 22.45
C GLY A 159 3.23 13.41 21.70
N VAL A 160 3.59 12.56 20.73
CA VAL A 160 4.75 12.74 19.86
C VAL A 160 4.30 13.17 18.47
N LYS A 161 5.08 14.03 17.81
CA LYS A 161 4.95 14.31 16.38
C LYS A 161 6.30 14.27 15.68
N PHE A 162 6.32 13.98 14.39
CA PHE A 162 7.51 13.95 13.56
C PHE A 162 7.68 15.29 12.84
N ARG A 163 8.68 16.08 13.25
CA ARG A 163 9.02 17.38 12.63
C ARG A 163 9.75 17.22 11.31
N SER A 164 10.53 16.16 11.18
CA SER A 164 11.28 15.82 9.97
C SER A 164 11.60 14.33 9.97
N TYR A 165 11.79 13.74 8.80
CA TYR A 165 12.18 12.33 8.67
C TYR A 165 13.35 12.17 7.71
N ARG A 166 13.92 10.97 7.71
CA ARG A 166 14.83 10.50 6.67
C ARG A 166 14.59 9.02 6.42
N LEU A 167 14.87 8.59 5.20
CA LEU A 167 14.77 7.21 4.78
C LEU A 167 16.15 6.61 4.60
N ARG A 168 16.24 5.31 4.82
CA ARG A 168 17.41 4.50 4.50
C ARG A 168 16.95 3.32 3.65
N ILE A 169 17.71 3.06 2.60
CA ILE A 169 17.56 1.87 1.79
C ILE A 169 18.84 1.08 1.89
N THR A 170 18.72 -0.19 2.29
CA THR A 170 19.80 -1.15 2.19
C THR A 170 19.55 -2.05 0.98
N LEU A 171 20.50 -2.11 0.07
CA LEU A 171 20.48 -2.96 -1.13
C LEU A 171 21.25 -4.23 -0.79
N HIS A 172 20.60 -5.38 -0.97
CA HIS A 172 21.16 -6.69 -0.65
C HIS A 172 21.35 -7.52 -1.93
N ARG A 173 22.38 -8.36 -1.94
CA ARG A 173 22.53 -9.45 -2.89
C ARG A 173 23.21 -10.66 -2.24
N LEU A 174 22.89 -11.85 -2.71
CA LEU A 174 23.66 -13.05 -2.36
C LEU A 174 25.10 -12.92 -2.85
N GLU A 175 26.08 -13.34 -2.05
CA GLU A 175 27.52 -13.30 -2.39
C GLU A 175 27.84 -14.14 -3.64
N SER A 176 27.04 -15.18 -3.89
CA SER A 176 27.12 -16.02 -5.10
C SER A 176 26.62 -15.34 -6.37
N SER A 177 26.04 -14.13 -6.27
CA SER A 177 25.41 -13.41 -7.37
C SER A 177 26.14 -12.11 -7.69
N SER A 178 26.26 -11.81 -8.99
CA SER A 178 26.70 -10.49 -9.48
C SER A 178 25.54 -9.54 -9.78
N ALA A 179 24.29 -10.02 -9.62
CA ALA A 179 23.11 -9.18 -9.76
C ALA A 179 23.13 -8.04 -8.74
N THR A 180 22.42 -6.95 -9.04
CA THR A 180 22.22 -5.87 -8.08
C THR A 180 20.78 -5.41 -8.18
N PRO A 181 20.14 -5.13 -7.04
CA PRO A 181 18.87 -4.43 -7.06
C PRO A 181 19.09 -3.04 -7.65
N LEU A 182 18.05 -2.50 -8.29
CA LEU A 182 18.03 -1.17 -8.87
C LEU A 182 16.87 -0.40 -8.26
N VAL A 183 17.15 0.67 -7.52
CA VAL A 183 16.12 1.56 -6.97
C VAL A 183 16.05 2.82 -7.81
N ARG A 184 14.91 3.07 -8.46
CA ARG A 184 14.64 4.25 -9.29
C ARG A 184 14.20 5.44 -8.46
N SER A 185 13.41 5.19 -7.41
CA SER A 185 12.99 6.20 -6.46
C SER A 185 12.65 5.62 -5.10
N VAL A 186 12.69 6.49 -4.09
CA VAL A 186 12.16 6.24 -2.74
C VAL A 186 11.55 7.54 -2.22
N GLY A 187 10.44 7.45 -1.53
CA GLY A 187 9.76 8.60 -0.95
C GLY A 187 8.89 8.19 0.21
N ALA A 188 8.27 9.17 0.85
CA ALA A 188 7.25 8.90 1.85
C ALA A 188 6.15 9.95 1.82
N MET A 189 4.93 9.49 2.06
CA MET A 189 3.84 10.34 2.49
C MET A 189 3.99 10.57 4.00
N THR A 190 3.82 11.81 4.42
CA THR A 190 3.63 12.20 5.82
C THR A 190 2.30 12.90 5.98
N SER A 191 1.63 12.69 7.11
CA SER A 191 0.36 13.33 7.38
C SER A 191 0.12 13.66 8.84
N ASN A 192 -0.69 14.69 9.08
CA ASN A 192 -1.31 15.05 10.35
C ASN A 192 -2.80 15.28 10.06
N VAL A 193 -3.59 14.19 10.08
CA VAL A 193 -5.03 14.23 9.80
C VAL A 193 -5.79 14.05 11.11
N PRO A 194 -6.69 14.97 11.49
CA PRO A 194 -7.44 14.86 12.74
C PRO A 194 -8.46 13.72 12.69
N ASP A 195 -8.87 13.28 13.89
CA ASP A 195 -9.98 12.36 14.07
C ASP A 195 -11.29 12.95 13.55
N ARG A 196 -11.94 12.26 12.61
CA ARG A 196 -13.21 12.67 12.02
C ARG A 196 -14.04 11.46 11.59
N PHE A 197 -15.33 11.53 11.89
CA PHE A 197 -16.34 10.54 11.46
C PHE A 197 -17.02 10.96 10.15
N GLU A 198 -17.18 12.27 9.96
CA GLU A 198 -17.75 12.92 8.78
C GLU A 198 -16.71 13.83 8.15
N VAL A 199 -16.90 14.17 6.87
CA VAL A 199 -15.99 15.01 6.10
C VAL A 199 -16.75 16.07 5.30
N PRO A 200 -16.12 17.22 4.99
CA PRO A 200 -16.67 18.13 3.99
C PRO A 200 -16.78 17.44 2.64
N ILE A 201 -17.96 17.48 2.03
CA ILE A 201 -18.19 16.90 0.70
C ILE A 201 -17.76 17.91 -0.37
N SER A 202 -16.83 17.50 -1.22
CA SER A 202 -16.34 18.32 -2.32
C SER A 202 -17.36 18.39 -3.45
N GLN A 203 -17.41 19.53 -4.16
CA GLN A 203 -18.30 19.70 -5.31
C GLN A 203 -17.68 19.07 -6.56
N PRO A 204 -18.47 18.42 -7.44
CA PRO A 204 -17.99 17.92 -8.73
C PRO A 204 -17.35 19.01 -9.59
N ASP A 205 -16.21 18.71 -10.23
CA ASP A 205 -15.42 19.69 -10.97
C ASP A 205 -14.88 19.17 -12.32
N VAL A 206 -13.57 18.92 -12.41
CA VAL A 206 -12.81 18.75 -13.66
C VAL A 206 -12.97 17.39 -14.32
N ALA A 207 -13.48 16.38 -13.62
CA ALA A 207 -13.57 15.02 -14.14
C ALA A 207 -15.00 14.54 -14.41
N ARG A 208 -16.01 15.43 -14.34
CA ARG A 208 -17.39 15.10 -14.70
C ARG A 208 -17.48 14.51 -16.11
N GLY A 209 -18.21 13.40 -16.22
CA GLY A 209 -18.42 12.67 -17.48
C GLY A 209 -17.20 11.90 -17.98
N ILE A 210 -16.11 11.83 -17.21
CA ILE A 210 -14.93 11.03 -17.56
C ILE A 210 -15.08 9.65 -16.95
N GLU A 211 -14.94 8.61 -17.77
CA GLU A 211 -14.74 7.23 -17.34
C GLU A 211 -13.55 6.64 -18.09
N LEU A 212 -12.52 6.27 -17.33
CA LEU A 212 -11.31 5.66 -17.86
C LEU A 212 -11.58 4.17 -18.15
N PRO A 213 -11.14 3.65 -19.32
CA PRO A 213 -11.37 2.26 -19.71
C PRO A 213 -10.41 1.28 -18.99
N VAL A 214 -10.41 1.31 -17.66
CA VAL A 214 -9.62 0.40 -16.83
C VAL A 214 -10.22 -1.01 -16.92
N PRO A 215 -9.42 -2.07 -17.17
CA PRO A 215 -9.90 -3.44 -17.18
C PRO A 215 -10.53 -3.81 -15.83
N ARG A 216 -11.40 -4.81 -15.85
CA ARG A 216 -12.23 -5.19 -14.69
C ARG A 216 -11.86 -6.60 -14.26
N TYR A 217 -11.49 -6.74 -13.00
CA TYR A 217 -11.19 -8.03 -12.40
C TYR A 217 -11.97 -8.20 -11.09
N ALA A 218 -12.52 -9.40 -10.92
CA ALA A 218 -13.40 -9.75 -9.81
C ALA A 218 -12.64 -10.69 -8.86
N GLN A 219 -12.30 -10.20 -7.66
CA GLN A 219 -11.47 -10.95 -6.71
C GLN A 219 -12.14 -12.26 -6.25
N ASN A 220 -13.48 -12.32 -6.20
CA ASN A 220 -14.18 -13.49 -5.68
C ASN A 220 -14.11 -14.69 -6.61
N LEU A 221 -13.76 -14.50 -7.90
CA LEU A 221 -13.48 -15.60 -8.83
C LEU A 221 -12.28 -16.45 -8.38
N HIS A 222 -11.41 -15.89 -7.54
CA HIS A 222 -10.22 -16.57 -7.02
C HIS A 222 -10.43 -17.24 -5.66
N SER A 223 -11.63 -17.17 -5.08
CA SER A 223 -11.89 -17.63 -3.71
C SER A 223 -11.51 -19.10 -3.51
N GLY A 224 -10.68 -19.37 -2.50
CA GLY A 224 -10.16 -20.70 -2.17
C GLY A 224 -8.89 -21.10 -2.92
N ASN A 225 -8.43 -20.30 -3.88
CA ASN A 225 -7.19 -20.58 -4.63
C ASN A 225 -5.97 -19.96 -3.93
N TYR A 226 -4.83 -20.66 -3.99
CA TYR A 226 -3.55 -20.21 -3.43
C TYR A 226 -3.64 -19.74 -1.97
N PRO A 227 -4.02 -20.63 -1.03
CA PRO A 227 -4.13 -20.31 0.40
C PRO A 227 -2.85 -19.75 1.01
N GLU A 228 -1.68 -20.15 0.50
CA GLU A 228 -0.36 -19.62 0.88
C GLU A 228 -0.19 -18.12 0.58
N TYR A 229 -1.03 -17.55 -0.29
CA TYR A 229 -1.06 -16.12 -0.61
C TYR A 229 -2.38 -15.46 -0.18
N GLY A 230 -3.07 -16.04 0.81
CA GLY A 230 -4.30 -15.49 1.39
C GLY A 230 -5.60 -16.03 0.78
N GLY A 231 -5.55 -16.97 -0.17
CA GLY A 231 -6.72 -17.76 -0.54
C GLY A 231 -7.77 -17.07 -1.43
N GLY A 232 -7.42 -16.00 -2.14
CA GLY A 232 -8.35 -15.32 -3.04
C GLY A 232 -9.48 -14.53 -2.35
N GLY A 233 -10.46 -14.10 -3.15
CA GLY A 233 -11.67 -13.47 -2.66
C GLY A 233 -11.40 -12.20 -1.86
N GLN A 234 -12.07 -12.08 -0.71
CA GLN A 234 -12.00 -10.91 0.17
C GLN A 234 -10.59 -10.46 0.58
N ASN A 235 -9.60 -11.34 0.46
CA ASN A 235 -8.22 -11.06 0.85
C ASN A 235 -7.37 -10.47 -0.30
N TRP A 236 -7.90 -10.36 -1.52
CA TRP A 236 -7.15 -9.99 -2.73
C TRP A 236 -7.62 -8.66 -3.37
N CYS A 237 -8.34 -7.81 -2.64
CA CYS A 237 -8.81 -6.52 -3.16
C CYS A 237 -7.68 -5.60 -3.64
N SER A 238 -6.57 -5.53 -2.89
CA SER A 238 -5.42 -4.70 -3.23
C SER A 238 -4.66 -5.18 -4.48
N PRO A 239 -4.24 -6.46 -4.60
CA PRO A 239 -3.58 -6.93 -5.82
C PRO A 239 -4.51 -6.91 -7.03
N THR A 240 -5.81 -7.21 -6.87
CA THR A 240 -6.78 -7.11 -7.97
C THR A 240 -6.91 -5.67 -8.47
N SER A 241 -7.04 -4.70 -7.56
CA SER A 241 -7.08 -3.27 -7.90
C SER A 241 -5.80 -2.77 -8.55
N THR A 242 -4.66 -3.24 -8.05
CA THR A 242 -3.33 -2.89 -8.57
C THR A 242 -3.15 -3.43 -9.98
N GLU A 243 -3.49 -4.69 -10.22
CA GLU A 243 -3.36 -5.31 -11.56
C GLU A 243 -4.27 -4.62 -12.59
N MET A 244 -5.50 -4.26 -12.21
CA MET A 244 -6.38 -3.45 -13.08
C MET A 244 -5.69 -2.16 -13.56
N VAL A 245 -4.97 -1.46 -12.68
CA VAL A 245 -4.25 -0.23 -13.03
C VAL A 245 -2.95 -0.52 -13.79
N VAL A 246 -2.23 -1.60 -13.46
CA VAL A 246 -1.02 -2.01 -14.21
C VAL A 246 -1.36 -2.31 -15.67
N GLU A 247 -2.41 -3.08 -15.91
CA GLU A 247 -2.85 -3.45 -17.26
C GLU A 247 -3.49 -2.29 -18.02
N TYR A 248 -4.16 -1.36 -17.33
CA TYR A 248 -4.63 -0.10 -17.95
C TYR A 248 -3.50 0.65 -18.65
N TRP A 249 -2.29 0.61 -18.09
CA TRP A 249 -1.10 1.21 -18.69
C TRP A 249 -0.39 0.32 -19.74
N GLY A 250 -0.99 -0.81 -20.12
CA GLY A 250 -0.41 -1.77 -21.05
C GLY A 250 0.85 -2.46 -20.51
N ARG A 251 0.94 -2.58 -19.17
CA ARG A 251 2.01 -3.28 -18.45
C ARG A 251 1.45 -4.53 -17.78
N GLY A 252 2.33 -5.39 -17.28
CA GLY A 252 1.92 -6.61 -16.58
C GLY A 252 2.87 -7.78 -16.84
N PRO A 253 2.59 -8.94 -16.23
CA PRO A 253 3.41 -10.14 -16.36
C PRO A 253 3.40 -10.70 -17.79
N SER A 254 4.55 -11.23 -18.20
CA SER A 254 4.70 -11.99 -19.44
C SER A 254 4.09 -13.41 -19.32
N PRO A 255 3.78 -14.09 -20.44
CA PRO A 255 3.35 -15.49 -20.39
C PRO A 255 4.32 -16.42 -19.65
N SER A 256 5.63 -16.14 -19.70
CA SER A 256 6.63 -16.89 -18.93
C SER A 256 6.55 -16.65 -17.42
N GLU A 257 6.15 -15.46 -16.98
CA GLU A 257 5.96 -15.16 -15.55
C GLU A 257 4.66 -15.76 -15.00
N LEU A 258 3.70 -16.08 -15.88
CA LEU A 258 2.45 -16.74 -15.54
C LEU A 258 2.54 -18.28 -15.61
N SER A 259 3.64 -18.86 -16.09
CA SER A 259 3.75 -20.29 -16.37
C SER A 259 3.72 -21.21 -15.14
N TRP A 260 3.65 -20.66 -13.93
CA TRP A 260 3.46 -21.40 -12.68
C TRP A 260 1.97 -21.66 -12.39
N LEU A 261 1.07 -20.99 -13.11
CA LEU A 261 -0.38 -21.16 -13.03
C LEU A 261 -0.85 -22.21 -14.06
N PRO A 262 -1.98 -22.90 -13.81
CA PRO A 262 -2.66 -23.70 -14.85
C PRO A 262 -3.01 -22.86 -16.08
N ASP A 263 -2.94 -23.45 -17.27
CA ASP A 263 -3.24 -22.78 -18.54
C ASP A 263 -4.69 -22.25 -18.62
N ASP A 264 -5.62 -22.85 -17.88
CA ASP A 264 -7.05 -22.50 -17.83
C ASP A 264 -7.44 -21.70 -16.58
N TYR A 265 -6.46 -21.19 -15.83
CA TYR A 265 -6.73 -20.37 -14.64
C TYR A 265 -7.38 -19.03 -15.02
N VAL A 266 -8.43 -18.65 -14.30
CA VAL A 266 -9.16 -17.38 -14.51
C VAL A 266 -8.30 -16.20 -14.07
N ASP A 267 -8.24 -15.15 -14.90
CA ASP A 267 -7.51 -13.89 -14.63
C ASP A 267 -6.14 -14.13 -13.96
N PRO A 268 -5.21 -14.86 -14.62
CA PRO A 268 -3.97 -15.33 -14.01
C PRO A 268 -3.07 -14.20 -13.50
N THR A 269 -3.20 -13.00 -14.08
CA THR A 269 -2.46 -11.81 -13.65
C THR A 269 -2.84 -11.36 -12.24
N VAL A 270 -4.09 -11.59 -11.78
CA VAL A 270 -4.53 -11.29 -10.42
C VAL A 270 -3.86 -12.21 -9.40
N ALA A 271 -3.80 -13.52 -9.67
CA ALA A 271 -3.11 -14.47 -8.78
C ALA A 271 -1.59 -14.21 -8.76
N HIS A 272 -1.03 -13.79 -9.90
CA HIS A 272 0.35 -13.33 -9.97
C HIS A 272 0.58 -12.08 -9.11
N ALA A 273 -0.25 -11.05 -9.24
CA ALA A 273 -0.17 -9.87 -8.38
C ALA A 273 -0.26 -10.25 -6.89
N ALA A 274 -1.19 -11.12 -6.51
CA ALA A 274 -1.34 -11.56 -5.12
C ALA A 274 -0.07 -12.23 -4.57
N ARG A 275 0.52 -13.18 -5.31
CA ARG A 275 1.80 -13.81 -4.95
C ARG A 275 2.91 -12.78 -4.76
N HIS A 276 2.98 -11.80 -5.66
CA HIS A 276 4.06 -10.82 -5.71
C HIS A 276 3.82 -9.57 -4.84
N THR A 277 2.69 -9.48 -4.14
CA THR A 277 2.41 -8.45 -3.12
C THR A 277 2.14 -9.01 -1.72
N TYR A 278 2.04 -10.33 -1.56
CA TYR A 278 1.87 -10.97 -0.25
C TYR A 278 2.99 -10.59 0.72
N ASP A 279 2.60 -10.18 1.92
CA ASP A 279 3.46 -9.89 3.07
C ASP A 279 3.33 -11.03 4.07
N TYR A 280 4.43 -11.77 4.28
CA TYR A 280 4.43 -12.98 5.09
C TYR A 280 4.29 -12.72 6.60
N SER A 281 4.69 -11.56 7.12
CA SER A 281 4.44 -11.23 8.54
C SER A 281 3.04 -10.70 8.78
N TYR A 282 2.46 -9.99 7.81
CA TYR A 282 1.08 -9.52 7.87
C TYR A 282 0.06 -10.61 7.51
N GLU A 283 0.51 -11.65 6.81
CA GLU A 283 -0.29 -12.73 6.25
C GLU A 283 -1.37 -12.24 5.26
N GLY A 284 -1.07 -11.18 4.51
CA GLY A 284 -2.02 -10.53 3.61
C GLY A 284 -1.39 -9.81 2.43
N THR A 285 -2.22 -9.50 1.43
CA THR A 285 -1.83 -8.76 0.23
C THR A 285 -2.12 -7.26 0.33
N GLY A 286 -2.69 -6.83 1.46
CA GLY A 286 -3.13 -5.45 1.72
C GLY A 286 -2.03 -4.49 2.16
N ASN A 287 -0.75 -4.87 2.10
CA ASN A 287 0.38 -3.96 2.35
C ASN A 287 0.50 -2.97 1.18
N TRP A 288 0.21 -1.68 1.42
CA TRP A 288 0.04 -0.72 0.33
C TRP A 288 1.34 -0.44 -0.45
N PRO A 289 2.49 -0.22 0.21
CA PRO A 289 3.76 -0.07 -0.50
C PRO A 289 4.18 -1.29 -1.32
N PHE A 290 3.83 -2.51 -0.90
CA PHE A 290 4.20 -3.71 -1.67
C PHE A 290 3.48 -3.77 -3.02
N ASN A 291 2.23 -3.29 -3.07
CA ASN A 291 1.45 -3.20 -4.30
C ASN A 291 2.01 -2.13 -5.26
N THR A 292 2.39 -0.96 -4.75
CA THR A 292 3.01 0.08 -5.58
C THR A 292 4.41 -0.32 -6.06
N ALA A 293 5.18 -1.04 -5.25
CA ALA A 293 6.46 -1.62 -5.64
C ALA A 293 6.32 -2.76 -6.67
N TYR A 294 5.25 -3.57 -6.59
CA TYR A 294 4.89 -4.54 -7.63
C TYR A 294 4.61 -3.85 -8.96
N ALA A 295 3.76 -2.81 -8.98
CA ALA A 295 3.51 -2.04 -10.20
C ALA A 295 4.81 -1.43 -10.75
N ALA A 296 5.69 -0.96 -9.87
CA ALA A 296 6.99 -0.45 -10.26
C ALA A 296 7.83 -1.51 -11.01
N HIS A 297 7.77 -2.79 -10.64
CA HIS A 297 8.50 -3.85 -11.33
C HIS A 297 8.26 -3.83 -12.85
N TYR A 298 7.03 -3.55 -13.28
CA TYR A 298 6.64 -3.47 -14.69
C TYR A 298 6.94 -2.13 -15.38
N GLY A 299 7.84 -1.35 -14.78
CA GLY A 299 8.31 -0.09 -15.35
C GLY A 299 7.38 1.10 -15.09
N LEU A 300 6.37 0.93 -14.24
CA LEU A 300 5.55 2.05 -13.77
C LEU A 300 6.25 2.79 -12.62
N HIS A 301 5.68 3.92 -12.28
CA HIS A 301 5.97 4.72 -11.11
C HIS A 301 4.78 4.64 -10.14
N GLY A 302 5.01 4.14 -8.93
CA GLY A 302 3.97 3.92 -7.92
C GLY A 302 4.35 4.52 -6.58
N HIS A 303 3.38 5.13 -5.90
CA HIS A 303 3.50 5.52 -4.49
C HIS A 303 2.15 5.57 -3.78
N VAL A 304 2.19 5.46 -2.45
CA VAL A 304 1.05 5.65 -1.56
C VAL A 304 1.04 7.09 -1.07
N THR A 305 -0.14 7.71 -1.06
CA THR A 305 -0.36 9.04 -0.47
C THR A 305 -1.71 9.11 0.22
N ARG A 306 -2.04 10.26 0.81
CA ARG A 306 -3.41 10.65 1.13
C ARG A 306 -3.82 11.78 0.18
N LEU A 307 -5.09 11.84 -0.20
CA LEU A 307 -5.65 12.99 -0.92
C LEU A 307 -6.62 13.74 0.00
N HIS A 308 -6.76 15.05 -0.23
CA HIS A 308 -7.57 15.94 0.59
C HIS A 308 -9.08 15.84 0.32
N SER A 309 -9.48 15.41 -0.87
CA SER A 309 -10.89 15.28 -1.27
C SER A 309 -11.04 14.62 -2.64
N LEU A 310 -12.27 14.34 -3.05
CA LEU A 310 -12.57 13.93 -4.42
C LEU A 310 -12.21 15.03 -5.42
N ALA A 311 -12.28 16.32 -5.07
CA ALA A 311 -11.83 17.39 -5.96
C ALA A 311 -10.33 17.29 -6.32
N GLU A 312 -9.49 16.74 -5.43
CA GLU A 312 -8.10 16.45 -5.75
C GLU A 312 -7.99 15.18 -6.61
N LEU A 313 -8.72 14.12 -6.26
CA LEU A 313 -8.76 12.87 -7.02
C LEU A 313 -9.22 13.09 -8.48
N GLU A 314 -10.22 13.95 -8.69
CA GLU A 314 -10.70 14.36 -10.02
C GLU A 314 -9.56 14.88 -10.90
N ARG A 315 -8.55 15.56 -10.34
CA ARG A 315 -7.40 16.05 -11.14
C ARG A 315 -6.54 14.93 -11.67
N TYR A 316 -6.45 13.80 -10.98
CA TYR A 316 -5.78 12.60 -11.48
C TYR A 316 -6.59 11.95 -12.59
N VAL A 317 -7.89 11.75 -12.36
CA VAL A 317 -8.80 11.16 -13.36
C VAL A 317 -8.87 12.00 -14.64
N ALA A 318 -8.95 13.33 -14.51
CA ALA A 318 -8.93 14.25 -15.65
C ALA A 318 -7.60 14.21 -16.45
N ARG A 319 -6.52 13.72 -15.84
CA ARG A 319 -5.23 13.46 -16.49
C ARG A 319 -5.08 12.02 -17.00
N GLY A 320 -6.14 11.22 -16.93
CA GLY A 320 -6.14 9.83 -17.36
C GLY A 320 -5.50 8.86 -16.36
N ILE A 321 -5.34 9.26 -15.10
CA ILE A 321 -4.75 8.43 -14.04
C ILE A 321 -5.87 7.88 -13.15
N PRO A 322 -6.19 6.57 -13.20
CA PRO A 322 -7.09 5.96 -12.24
C PRO A 322 -6.45 5.92 -10.85
N VAL A 323 -7.27 5.99 -9.81
CA VAL A 323 -6.78 6.09 -8.42
C VAL A 323 -7.33 4.94 -7.61
N ILE A 324 -6.44 4.16 -6.98
CA ILE A 324 -6.84 3.08 -6.07
C ILE A 324 -7.07 3.72 -4.71
N THR A 325 -8.25 3.52 -4.12
CA THR A 325 -8.65 4.11 -2.84
C THR A 325 -8.88 3.04 -1.79
N SER A 326 -8.45 3.31 -0.55
CA SER A 326 -8.79 2.49 0.61
C SER A 326 -10.08 2.98 1.25
N VAL A 327 -11.05 2.09 1.44
CA VAL A 327 -12.36 2.43 2.03
C VAL A 327 -12.69 1.49 3.18
N SER A 328 -13.50 1.96 4.12
CA SER A 328 -14.11 1.10 5.13
C SER A 328 -15.49 1.60 5.52
N PHE A 329 -16.47 0.69 5.56
CA PHE A 329 -17.88 1.03 5.69
C PHE A 329 -18.72 -0.13 6.20
N LEU A 330 -19.80 0.20 6.88
CA LEU A 330 -20.95 -0.69 7.07
C LEU A 330 -21.76 -0.73 5.79
N GLU A 331 -22.44 -1.84 5.54
CA GLU A 331 -23.28 -2.02 4.35
C GLU A 331 -24.31 -0.88 4.17
N SER A 332 -24.79 -0.30 5.26
CA SER A 332 -25.74 0.81 5.25
C SER A 332 -25.14 2.18 4.92
N GLU A 333 -23.82 2.30 4.80
CA GLU A 333 -23.13 3.59 4.59
C GLU A 333 -22.78 3.86 3.11
N LEU A 334 -22.79 2.82 2.26
CA LEU A 334 -22.47 2.93 0.85
C LEU A 334 -23.54 2.21 0.01
N ASP A 335 -24.53 2.97 -0.45
CA ASP A 335 -25.68 2.41 -1.15
C ASP A 335 -25.24 1.73 -2.45
N GLY A 336 -25.76 0.53 -2.69
CA GLY A 336 -25.47 -0.26 -3.89
C GLY A 336 -24.25 -1.18 -3.77
N ALA A 337 -23.41 -1.04 -2.75
CA ALA A 337 -22.27 -1.94 -2.55
C ALA A 337 -22.72 -3.39 -2.23
N GLY A 338 -23.74 -3.54 -1.37
CA GLY A 338 -24.32 -4.85 -1.02
C GLY A 338 -23.46 -5.69 -0.07
N TYR A 339 -22.48 -5.08 0.59
CA TYR A 339 -21.67 -5.67 1.66
C TYR A 339 -21.11 -4.57 2.58
N GLY A 340 -20.52 -4.95 3.70
CA GLY A 340 -19.72 -4.05 4.55
C GLY A 340 -18.29 -4.56 4.71
N THR A 341 -17.35 -3.67 5.04
CA THR A 341 -15.93 -4.00 5.17
C THR A 341 -15.21 -3.17 6.23
N ASN A 342 -14.24 -3.80 6.89
CA ASN A 342 -13.31 -3.11 7.79
C ASN A 342 -12.14 -2.44 7.04
N GLY A 343 -11.95 -2.79 5.77
CA GLY A 343 -10.91 -2.26 4.89
C GLY A 343 -11.00 -2.95 3.53
N HIS A 344 -11.04 -2.17 2.46
CA HIS A 344 -11.17 -2.67 1.10
C HIS A 344 -10.53 -1.70 0.11
N LEU A 345 -9.94 -2.22 -0.96
CA LEU A 345 -9.34 -1.43 -2.03
C LEU A 345 -10.21 -1.53 -3.27
N MET A 346 -10.47 -0.39 -3.91
CA MET A 346 -11.16 -0.30 -5.19
C MET A 346 -10.56 0.81 -6.05
N VAL A 347 -10.82 0.78 -7.36
CA VAL A 347 -10.25 1.74 -8.30
C VAL A 347 -11.30 2.77 -8.67
N VAL A 348 -11.08 4.04 -8.36
CA VAL A 348 -11.85 5.14 -8.96
C VAL A 348 -11.39 5.33 -10.39
N VAL A 349 -12.30 5.08 -11.33
CA VAL A 349 -12.04 5.13 -12.77
C VAL A 349 -12.69 6.34 -13.41
N GLY A 350 -13.57 7.06 -12.71
CA GLY A 350 -14.33 8.13 -13.34
C GLY A 350 -15.34 8.81 -12.45
N PHE A 351 -16.07 9.74 -13.05
CA PHE A 351 -17.22 10.41 -12.45
C PHE A 351 -18.33 10.58 -13.48
N THR A 352 -19.60 10.46 -13.05
CA THR A 352 -20.75 10.74 -13.91
C THR A 352 -20.86 12.24 -14.24
N ASP A 353 -21.81 12.62 -15.09
CA ASP A 353 -22.08 14.03 -15.39
C ASP A 353 -22.57 14.80 -14.15
N GLU A 354 -23.32 14.13 -13.27
CA GLU A 354 -23.76 14.65 -11.96
C GLU A 354 -22.63 14.66 -10.94
N GLY A 355 -21.53 13.98 -11.26
CA GLY A 355 -20.36 13.85 -10.42
C GLY A 355 -20.38 12.65 -9.49
N ASP A 356 -21.27 11.67 -9.61
CA ASP A 356 -21.17 10.45 -8.80
C ASP A 356 -19.94 9.63 -9.16
N VAL A 357 -19.38 8.88 -8.21
CA VAL A 357 -18.07 8.23 -8.35
C VAL A 357 -18.23 6.91 -9.10
N ILE A 358 -17.56 6.76 -10.23
CA ILE A 358 -17.50 5.51 -11.00
C ILE A 358 -16.29 4.73 -10.53
N VAL A 359 -16.51 3.51 -10.05
CA VAL A 359 -15.45 2.65 -9.52
C VAL A 359 -15.45 1.27 -10.19
N ASN A 360 -14.26 0.70 -10.33
CA ASN A 360 -14.09 -0.74 -10.46
C ASN A 360 -13.84 -1.30 -9.04
N ASP A 361 -14.88 -1.89 -8.46
CA ASP A 361 -14.88 -2.55 -7.16
C ASP A 361 -14.59 -4.05 -7.34
N PRO A 362 -13.42 -4.54 -6.89
CA PRO A 362 -13.06 -5.94 -7.11
C PRO A 362 -13.89 -6.92 -6.29
N ALA A 363 -14.66 -6.49 -5.27
CA ALA A 363 -15.50 -7.36 -4.42
C ALA A 363 -16.77 -7.85 -5.14
N SER A 364 -16.60 -8.42 -6.33
CA SER A 364 -17.67 -8.95 -7.16
C SER A 364 -17.49 -10.43 -7.46
N ASN A 365 -18.60 -11.11 -7.75
CA ASN A 365 -18.63 -12.53 -8.16
C ASN A 365 -18.56 -12.71 -9.68
N THR A 366 -18.60 -11.62 -10.46
CA THR A 366 -18.45 -11.63 -11.92
C THR A 366 -17.71 -10.39 -12.39
N THR A 367 -17.07 -10.46 -13.56
CA THR A 367 -16.37 -9.32 -14.18
C THR A 367 -17.32 -8.15 -14.46
N GLU A 368 -18.56 -8.40 -14.87
CA GLU A 368 -19.54 -7.35 -15.17
C GLU A 368 -19.94 -6.57 -13.92
N GLY A 369 -20.03 -7.25 -12.77
CA GLY A 369 -20.43 -6.65 -11.49
C GLY A 369 -19.33 -5.83 -10.82
N VAL A 370 -18.14 -5.72 -11.41
CA VAL A 370 -17.03 -4.92 -10.89
C VAL A 370 -17.31 -3.43 -11.01
N ARG A 371 -18.00 -2.99 -12.07
CA ARG A 371 -18.26 -1.56 -12.30
C ARG A 371 -19.45 -1.08 -11.48
N ASN A 372 -19.21 -0.17 -10.56
CA ASN A 372 -20.25 0.43 -9.71
C ASN A 372 -20.24 1.96 -9.82
N VAL A 373 -21.38 2.57 -9.48
CA VAL A 373 -21.51 4.02 -9.36
C VAL A 373 -22.03 4.31 -7.96
N TYR A 374 -21.25 5.05 -7.18
CA TYR A 374 -21.58 5.39 -5.81
C TYR A 374 -21.85 6.88 -5.67
N ARG A 375 -22.80 7.21 -4.78
CA ARG A 375 -23.12 8.60 -4.47
C ARG A 375 -21.88 9.30 -3.93
N ARG A 376 -21.56 10.48 -4.48
CA ARG A 376 -20.36 11.26 -4.10
C ARG A 376 -20.18 11.39 -2.59
N GLU A 377 -21.23 11.81 -1.90
CA GLU A 377 -21.19 12.06 -0.46
C GLU A 377 -20.85 10.81 0.36
N GLN A 378 -21.44 9.66 0.01
CA GLN A 378 -21.22 8.39 0.71
C GLN A 378 -19.80 7.91 0.48
N PHE A 379 -19.36 7.91 -0.78
CA PHE A 379 -18.02 7.49 -1.15
C PHE A 379 -16.94 8.36 -0.50
N GLU A 380 -17.08 9.69 -0.57
CA GLU A 380 -16.11 10.61 0.00
C GLU A 380 -16.01 10.45 1.51
N THR A 381 -17.13 10.27 2.22
CA THR A 381 -17.11 10.02 3.66
C THR A 381 -16.40 8.71 4.01
N VAL A 382 -16.74 7.59 3.37
CA VAL A 382 -16.15 6.28 3.73
C VAL A 382 -14.68 6.16 3.36
N TRP A 383 -14.20 6.97 2.41
CA TRP A 383 -12.80 7.10 2.02
C TRP A 383 -12.01 8.07 2.92
N GLN A 384 -12.53 9.28 3.17
CA GLN A 384 -11.79 10.38 3.81
C GLN A 384 -11.83 10.38 5.34
N ARG A 385 -12.78 9.68 5.98
CA ARG A 385 -12.88 9.66 7.45
C ARG A 385 -11.72 8.89 8.09
N THR A 386 -11.27 9.34 9.25
CA THR A 386 -10.19 8.70 10.04
C THR A 386 -10.73 7.88 11.20
N LYS A 387 -12.01 8.05 11.53
CA LYS A 387 -12.76 7.23 12.51
C LYS A 387 -14.08 6.78 11.91
N ARG A 388 -14.57 5.63 12.36
CA ARG A 388 -15.90 5.14 12.01
C ARG A 388 -16.53 4.34 13.14
N HIS A 389 -17.86 4.20 13.08
CA HIS A 389 -18.57 3.28 13.95
C HIS A 389 -18.51 1.85 13.38
N THR A 390 -18.31 0.88 14.27
CA THR A 390 -18.37 -0.55 13.94
C THR A 390 -19.79 -1.08 14.10
N ALA A 391 -20.08 -2.27 13.55
CA ALA A 391 -21.43 -2.85 13.56
C ALA A 391 -21.97 -3.13 14.98
N ASP A 392 -21.07 -3.32 15.95
CA ASP A 392 -21.35 -3.50 17.38
C ASP A 392 -21.41 -2.18 18.17
N GLY A 393 -21.30 -1.02 17.49
CA GLY A 393 -21.38 0.32 18.10
C GLY A 393 -20.07 0.86 18.67
N GLY A 394 -18.96 0.16 18.47
CA GLY A 394 -17.61 0.63 18.80
C GLY A 394 -17.08 1.70 17.84
N VAL A 395 -15.82 2.12 18.06
CA VAL A 395 -15.09 3.05 17.19
C VAL A 395 -13.83 2.37 16.66
N ALA A 396 -13.64 2.42 15.35
CA ALA A 396 -12.45 1.93 14.66
C ALA A 396 -11.79 3.02 13.81
N GLY A 397 -10.56 2.76 13.36
CA GLY A 397 -9.89 3.61 12.38
C GLY A 397 -10.59 3.57 11.02
N GLY A 398 -10.57 4.71 10.34
CA GLY A 398 -10.96 4.86 8.94
C GLY A 398 -9.73 5.05 8.04
N PRO A 399 -9.90 5.05 6.71
CA PRO A 399 -8.80 5.11 5.78
C PRO A 399 -8.12 6.48 5.73
N GLY A 400 -8.83 7.56 6.01
CA GLY A 400 -8.30 8.93 6.02
C GLY A 400 -7.77 9.43 4.67
N GLY A 401 -8.32 8.93 3.57
CA GLY A 401 -7.96 9.39 2.23
C GLY A 401 -6.79 8.70 1.55
N ILE A 402 -6.37 7.54 2.06
CA ILE A 402 -5.32 6.74 1.45
C ILE A 402 -5.63 6.43 -0.01
N ALA A 403 -4.64 6.66 -0.87
CA ALA A 403 -4.70 6.47 -2.30
C ALA A 403 -3.38 5.91 -2.84
N TYR A 404 -3.46 5.06 -3.87
CA TYR A 404 -2.29 4.66 -4.64
C TYR A 404 -2.30 5.44 -5.95
N ILE A 405 -1.18 6.06 -6.25
CA ILE A 405 -0.96 6.76 -7.50
C ILE A 405 0.03 5.93 -8.32
N ILE A 406 -0.43 5.38 -9.44
CA ILE A 406 0.36 4.53 -10.33
C ILE A 406 0.25 5.07 -11.76
N HIS A 407 1.38 5.43 -12.36
CA HIS A 407 1.46 6.00 -13.71
C HIS A 407 2.77 5.62 -14.42
N PRO A 408 2.89 5.83 -15.74
CA PRO A 408 4.13 5.56 -16.50
C PRO A 408 5.31 6.45 -16.10
#